data_AF-A0A1C6AFD9-F1
#
_entry.id   AF-A0A1C6AFD9-F1
#
_cell.length_a   1.000
_cell.length_b   1.000
_cell.length_c   1.000
_cell.angle_alpha   90.00
_cell.angle_beta   90.00
_cell.angle_gamma   90.00
#
_symmetry.space_group_name_H-M   'P 1'
#
loop_
_entity.id
_entity.type
_entity.pdbx_description
1 polymer ?
#
loop_
_entity_poly.entity_id
_entity_poly.type
_entity_poly.pdbx_seq_one_letter_code
_entity_poly.pdbx_strand_id
1 'polypeptide(L)' 'MKDNKIKFTTNESDDWSILQCGDFKTCNHQISKEEWVELLRYLGHEVDYKEISDEDMQELM' A
#
# COMPACT_ATOMS: atom_id res chain seq x y z
N MET A 1 12.75 -17.55 8.91
CA MET A 1 12.54 -16.51 7.88
C MET A 1 11.44 -15.61 8.40
N LYS A 2 11.58 -14.28 8.36
CA LYS A 2 10.45 -13.40 8.72
C LYS A 2 9.32 -13.72 7.73
N ASP A 3 8.13 -13.98 8.25
CA ASP A 3 6.93 -14.21 7.45
C ASP A 3 6.59 -12.90 6.72
N ASN A 4 7.17 -12.72 5.52
CA ASN A 4 6.88 -11.58 4.64
C ASN A 4 5.55 -11.76 3.88
N LYS A 5 4.67 -12.64 4.38
CA LYS A 5 3.35 -12.84 3.80
C LYS A 5 2.49 -11.61 4.10
N ILE A 6 2.16 -10.86 3.06
CA ILE A 6 1.21 -9.77 3.12
C ILE A 6 -0.19 -10.38 3.27
N LYS A 7 -0.94 -9.92 4.27
CA LYS A 7 -2.34 -10.26 4.51
C LYS A 7 -3.17 -9.02 4.27
N PHE A 8 -4.13 -9.13 3.36
CA PHE A 8 -5.14 -8.11 3.10
C PHE A 8 -6.50 -8.69 3.50
N THR A 9 -7.29 -7.92 4.25
CA THR A 9 -8.63 -8.32 4.70
C THR A 9 -9.56 -7.14 4.53
N THR A 10 -10.64 -7.34 3.78
CA THR A 10 -11.69 -6.34 3.54
C THR A 10 -13.06 -6.93 3.88
N ASN A 11 -14.06 -6.09 4.12
CA ASN A 11 -15.45 -6.53 4.29
C ASN A 11 -16.15 -6.68 2.92
N GLU A 12 -17.33 -7.32 2.88
CA GLU A 12 -18.09 -7.51 1.63
C GLU A 12 -18.50 -6.20 0.95
N SER A 13 -18.56 -5.11 1.72
CA SER A 13 -18.88 -3.77 1.21
C SER A 13 -17.66 -2.98 0.73
N ASP A 14 -16.44 -3.51 0.90
CA ASP A 14 -15.16 -2.84 0.66
C ASP A 14 -14.99 -1.48 1.36
N ASP A 15 -15.77 -1.27 2.42
CA ASP A 15 -15.81 -0.04 3.21
C ASP A 15 -14.66 0.01 4.23
N TRP A 16 -14.05 -1.14 4.52
CA TRP A 16 -12.99 -1.24 5.51
C TRP A 16 -11.96 -2.30 5.15
N SER A 17 -10.69 -1.88 5.13
CA SER A 17 -9.55 -2.70 4.75
C SER A 17 -8.48 -2.75 5.86
N ILE A 18 -7.85 -3.92 5.99
CA ILE A 18 -6.75 -4.18 6.91
C ILE A 18 -5.59 -4.75 6.08
N LEU A 19 -4.41 -4.13 6.23
CA LEU A 19 -3.17 -4.60 5.63
C LEU A 19 -2.18 -4.97 6.73
N GLN A 20 -1.66 -6.20 6.70
CA GLN A 20 -0.74 -6.72 7.71
C GLN A 20 0.43 -7.50 7.09
N CYS A 21 1.65 -7.25 7.54
CA CYS A 21 2.83 -8.01 7.17
C CYS A 21 3.85 -8.02 8.32
N GLY A 22 4.17 -9.17 8.89
CA GLY A 22 5.00 -9.23 10.10
C GLY A 22 4.42 -8.35 11.23
N ASP A 23 5.21 -7.40 11.71
CA ASP A 23 4.82 -6.40 12.72
C ASP A 23 4.11 -5.17 12.13
N PHE A 24 4.17 -4.98 10.81
CA PHE A 24 3.45 -3.91 10.13
C PHE A 24 1.95 -4.22 10.09
N LYS A 25 1.13 -3.27 10.53
CA LYS A 25 -0.33 -3.36 10.46
C LYS A 25 -0.93 -1.98 10.29
N THR A 26 -1.79 -1.83 9.29
CA THR A 26 -2.63 -0.64 9.11
C THR A 26 -4.07 -1.04 8.80
N CYS A 27 -4.99 -0.12 9.02
CA CYS A 27 -6.42 -0.36 9.12
C CYS A 27 -7.16 0.93 8.78
N ASN A 28 -7.83 0.96 7.62
CA ASN A 28 -8.42 2.17 7.09
C ASN A 28 -9.64 1.82 6.21
N HIS A 29 -10.49 2.80 5.88
CA HIS A 29 -11.64 2.53 5.01
C HIS A 29 -11.16 2.02 3.64
N GLN A 30 -10.12 2.67 3.11
CA GLN A 30 -9.39 2.23 1.95
C GLN A 30 -7.90 2.39 2.24
N ILE A 31 -7.10 1.37 1.92
CA ILE A 31 -5.64 1.46 2.04
C ILE A 31 -5.13 2.45 1.00
N SER A 32 -4.48 3.52 1.46
CA SER A 32 -3.93 4.55 0.59
C SER A 32 -2.67 4.08 -0.14
N LYS A 33 -2.26 4.82 -1.18
CA LYS A 33 -0.99 4.58 -1.86
C LYS A 33 0.20 4.71 -0.90
N GLU A 34 0.13 5.64 0.04
CA GLU A 34 1.15 5.87 1.06
C GLU A 34 1.31 4.64 1.97
N GLU A 35 0.20 4.06 2.42
CA GLU A 35 0.21 2.84 3.25
C GLU A 35 0.87 1.65 2.53
N TRP A 36 0.67 1.54 1.21
CA TRP A 36 1.38 0.56 0.38
C TRP A 36 2.88 0.86 0.25
N VAL A 37 3.26 2.13 0.06
CA VAL A 37 4.66 2.56 0.00
C VAL A 37 5.37 2.25 1.33
N GLU A 38 4.72 2.51 2.46
CA GLU A 38 5.25 2.19 3.79
C GLU A 38 5.45 0.68 3.98
N LEU A 39 4.50 -0.14 3.55
CA LEU A 39 4.65 -1.60 3.57
C LEU A 39 5.86 -2.06 2.74
N LEU A 40 6.02 -1.53 1.52
CA LEU A 40 7.13 -1.90 0.65
C LEU A 40 8.48 -1.51 1.26
N ARG A 41 8.56 -0.32 1.88
CA ARG A 41 9.74 0.11 2.63
C ARG A 41 9.99 -0.77 3.86
N TYR A 42 8.95 -1.17 4.60
CA TYR A 42 9.05 -2.11 5.71
C TYR A 42 9.62 -3.47 5.29
N LEU A 43 9.27 -3.92 4.08
CA LEU A 43 9.81 -5.14 3.47
C LEU A 43 11.25 -4.99 2.97
N GLY A 44 11.83 -3.79 3.04
CA GLY A 44 13.20 -3.49 2.62
C GLY A 44 13.35 -3.11 1.15
N HIS A 45 12.25 -2.79 0.46
CA HIS A 45 12.31 -2.26 -0.90
C HIS A 45 12.59 -0.75 -0.89
N GLU A 46 13.45 -0.31 -1.79
CA GLU A 46 13.55 1.11 -2.14
C GLU A 46 12.35 1.49 -3.00
N VAL A 47 11.61 2.51 -2.58
CA VAL A 47 10.40 2.97 -3.26
C VAL A 47 10.55 4.43 -3.60
N ASP A 48 10.73 4.69 -4.90
CA ASP A 48 10.64 6.03 -5.49
C ASP A 48 9.16 6.34 -5.73
N TYR A 49 8.59 7.15 -4.85
CA TYR A 49 7.19 7.58 -4.95
C TYR A 49 7.17 9.02 -5.47
N LYS A 50 6.47 9.22 -6.59
CA LYS A 50 6.22 10.53 -7.18
C LYS A 50 4.74 10.68 -7.49
N GLU A 51 4.14 11.74 -6.98
CA GLU A 51 2.85 12.20 -7.44
C GLU A 51 3.05 13.20 -8.58
N ILE A 52 2.29 13.04 -9.66
CA ILE A 52 2.32 13.91 -10.85
C ILE A 52 0.90 14.32 -11.20
N SER A 53 0.77 15.41 -11.95
CA SER A 53 -0.53 15.86 -12.45
C SER A 53 -1.10 14.87 -13.48
N ASP A 54 -2.41 14.96 -13.73
CA ASP A 54 -3.04 14.17 -14.79
C ASP A 54 -2.47 14.50 -16.17
N GLU A 55 -2.18 15.79 -16.43
CA GLU A 55 -1.54 16.26 -17.66
C GLU A 55 -0.16 15.62 -17.85
N ASP A 56 0.71 15.69 -16.83
CA ASP A 56 2.03 15.04 -16.87
C ASP A 56 1.91 13.52 -17.06
N MET A 57 0.87 12.91 -16.46
CA MET A 57 0.63 11.47 -16.57
C MET A 57 0.19 11.08 -17.99
N GLN A 58 -0.64 11.89 -18.66
CA GLN A 58 -1.00 11.70 -20.07
C GLN A 58 0.22 11.83 -21.00
N GLU A 59 1.20 12.67 -20.66
CA GLU A 59 2.44 12.79 -21.44
C GLU A 59 3.40 11.58 -21.29
N LEU A 60 3.23 10.74 -20.26
CA LEU A 60 4.04 9.54 -20.02
C LEU A 60 3.46 8.23 -20.59
N MET A 61 2.21 8.24 -21.08
CA MET A 61 1.52 7.07 -21.64
C MET A 61 1.79 6.90 -23.14
#